data_AF-A0AB39RGK7-F1
#
_entry.id   AF-A0AB39RGK7-F1
#
_cell.length_a   1.000
_cell.length_b   1.000
_cell.length_c   1.000
_cell.angle_alpha   90.00
_cell.angle_beta   90.00
_cell.angle_gamma   90.00
#
_symmetry.space_group_name_H-M   'P 1'
#
loop_
_entity.id
_entity.type
_entity.pdbx_description
1 polymer ?
#
loop_
_entity_poly.entity_id
_entity_poly.type
_entity_poly.pdbx_seq_one_letter_code
_entity_poly.pdbx_strand_id
1 'polypeptide(L)'
;MDMSSREIRLPLDEAVAVLLDLNEFVVSLDRLGSRQGCGAADEYTVGKFIADWDVARRLARARGVISVALDQELSVEERLEIDDLGEQGRFYTDNVGYPSPDESS
;
A
#
# COMPACT_ATOMS: atom_id res chain seq x y z
N MET A 1 -6.01 -19.18 -10.56
CA MET A 1 -7.00 -19.89 -9.72
C MET A 1 -8.39 -19.34 -9.92
N ASP A 2 -9.41 -20.18 -9.83
CA ASP A 2 -10.79 -19.72 -9.62
C ASP A 2 -11.00 -19.46 -8.11
N MET A 3 -10.99 -18.19 -7.73
CA MET A 3 -11.22 -17.74 -6.35
C MET A 3 -12.64 -17.17 -6.16
N SER A 4 -13.51 -17.27 -7.18
CA SER A 4 -14.74 -16.50 -7.28
C SER A 4 -15.79 -16.78 -6.20
N SER A 5 -15.67 -17.90 -5.48
CA SER A 5 -16.60 -18.33 -4.42
C SER A 5 -15.98 -18.41 -3.02
N ARG A 6 -14.72 -18.02 -2.85
CA ARG A 6 -14.00 -18.08 -1.56
C ARG A 6 -14.11 -16.74 -0.85
N GLU A 7 -14.37 -16.79 0.45
CA GLU A 7 -14.52 -15.62 1.30
C GLU A 7 -13.43 -15.61 2.36
N ILE A 8 -12.80 -14.45 2.56
CA ILE A 8 -11.96 -14.22 3.73
C ILE A 8 -12.79 -13.66 4.88
N ARG A 9 -12.46 -14.04 6.11
CA ARG A 9 -13.11 -13.50 7.32
C ARG A 9 -12.15 -12.58 8.05
N LEU A 10 -12.65 -11.39 8.38
CA LEU A 10 -11.95 -10.39 9.15
C LEU A 10 -12.76 -10.02 10.41
N PRO A 11 -12.11 -9.79 11.55
CA PRO A 11 -12.74 -9.10 12.67
C PRO A 11 -13.35 -7.77 12.19
N LEU A 12 -14.57 -7.48 12.60
CA LEU A 12 -15.31 -6.31 12.10
C LEU A 12 -14.61 -4.99 12.43
N ASP A 13 -14.03 -4.90 13.62
CA ASP A 13 -13.24 -3.74 14.06
C ASP A 13 -11.99 -3.55 13.21
N GLU A 14 -11.29 -4.64 12.86
CA GLU A 14 -10.15 -4.60 11.96
C GLU A 14 -10.54 -4.17 10.54
N ALA A 15 -11.63 -4.73 10.00
CA ALA A 15 -12.15 -4.37 8.69
C ALA A 15 -12.56 -2.89 8.63
N VAL A 16 -13.23 -2.38 9.67
CA VAL A 16 -13.61 -0.96 9.78
C VAL A 16 -12.38 -0.08 9.87
N ALA A 17 -11.39 -0.43 10.69
CA ALA A 17 -10.16 0.34 10.82
C ALA A 17 -9.40 0.45 9.49
N VAL A 18 -9.24 -0.68 8.78
CA VAL A 18 -8.62 -0.71 7.45
C VAL A 18 -9.39 0.15 6.45
N LEU A 19 -10.71 0.03 6.42
CA LEU A 19 -11.54 0.81 5.49
C LEU A 19 -11.43 2.33 5.76
N LEU A 20 -11.42 2.75 7.02
CA LEU A 20 -11.28 4.16 7.39
C LEU A 20 -9.90 4.71 6.99
N ASP A 21 -8.83 3.95 7.26
CA ASP A 21 -7.47 4.31 6.87
C ASP A 21 -7.36 4.46 5.34
N LEU A 22 -7.86 3.47 4.58
CA LEU A 22 -7.83 3.50 3.11
C LEU A 22 -8.64 4.67 2.56
N ASN A 23 -9.83 4.94 3.10
CA ASN A 23 -10.66 6.06 2.66
C ASN A 23 -9.95 7.41 2.90
N GLU A 24 -9.33 7.58 4.07
CA GLU A 24 -8.59 8.79 4.41
C GLU A 24 -7.41 9.01 3.46
N PHE A 25 -6.70 7.95 3.10
CA PHE A 25 -5.57 8.04 2.17
C PHE A 25 -6.01 8.32 0.73
N VAL A 26 -7.04 7.64 0.23
CA VAL A 26 -7.57 7.87 -1.12
C VAL A 26 -8.04 9.32 -1.28
N VAL A 27 -8.84 9.82 -0.33
CA VAL A 27 -9.35 11.20 -0.39
C VAL A 27 -8.22 12.23 -0.27
N SER A 28 -7.25 11.99 0.60
CA SER A 28 -6.13 12.91 0.79
C SER A 28 -5.22 12.95 -0.43
N LEU A 29 -4.88 11.78 -1.00
CA LEU A 29 -4.06 11.67 -2.20
C LEU A 29 -4.75 12.27 -3.43
N ASP A 30 -6.06 12.09 -3.60
CA ASP A 30 -6.84 12.72 -4.68
C ASP A 30 -6.77 14.25 -4.60
N ARG A 31 -7.01 14.82 -3.41
CA ARG A 31 -6.94 16.26 -3.18
C ARG A 31 -5.53 16.81 -3.37
N LEU A 32 -4.52 16.11 -2.87
CA LEU A 32 -3.12 16.51 -3.02
C LEU A 32 -2.69 16.44 -4.49
N GLY A 33 -3.01 15.35 -5.20
CA GLY A 33 -2.71 15.18 -6.62
C GLY A 33 -3.40 16.24 -7.48
N SER A 34 -4.67 16.55 -7.20
CA SER A 34 -5.39 17.65 -7.86
C SER A 34 -4.68 19.00 -7.65
N ARG A 35 -4.22 19.27 -6.43
CA ARG A 35 -3.45 20.50 -6.12
C ARG A 35 -2.07 20.52 -6.79
N GLN A 36 -1.38 19.39 -6.86
CA GLN A 36 -0.12 19.30 -7.60
C GLN A 36 -0.34 19.58 -9.10
N GLY A 37 -1.41 19.03 -9.68
CA GLY A 37 -1.77 19.26 -11.09
C GLY A 37 -2.10 20.71 -11.43
N CYS A 38 -2.52 21.52 -10.46
CA CYS A 38 -2.74 22.96 -10.63
C CYS A 38 -1.62 23.85 -10.04
N GLY A 39 -0.50 23.26 -9.62
CA GLY A 39 0.66 23.98 -9.06
C GLY A 39 0.47 24.51 -7.63
N ALA A 40 -0.59 24.09 -6.94
CA ALA A 40 -0.96 24.55 -5.59
C ALA A 40 -0.45 23.63 -4.46
N ALA A 41 0.20 22.51 -4.79
CA ALA A 41 0.92 21.66 -3.84
C ALA A 41 2.23 21.17 -4.47
N ASP A 42 3.26 21.03 -3.65
CA ASP A 42 4.58 20.53 -4.03
C ASP A 42 4.83 19.13 -3.46
N GLU A 43 5.94 18.50 -3.89
CA GLU A 43 6.37 17.19 -3.40
C GLU A 43 6.58 17.17 -1.88
N TYR A 44 7.01 18.30 -1.30
CA TYR A 44 7.17 18.45 0.14
C TYR A 44 5.84 18.28 0.89
N THR A 45 4.75 18.85 0.37
CA THR A 45 3.41 18.72 0.96
C THR A 45 2.93 17.26 0.96
N VAL A 46 3.23 16.49 -0.08
CA VAL A 46 2.91 15.06 -0.15
C VAL A 46 3.77 14.25 0.83
N GLY A 47 5.07 14.52 0.89
CA GLY A 47 5.97 13.87 1.84
C GLY A 47 5.55 14.12 3.29
N LYS A 48 5.10 15.34 3.61
CA LYS A 48 4.58 15.70 4.92
C LYS A 48 3.28 14.96 5.26
N PHE A 49 2.36 14.81 4.31
CA PHE A 49 1.18 13.97 4.50
C PHE A 49 1.57 12.53 4.85
N ILE A 50 2.50 11.92 4.11
CA ILE A 50 2.95 10.55 4.36
C ILE A 50 3.53 10.39 5.77
N ALA A 51 4.38 11.34 6.18
CA ALA A 51 5.06 11.32 7.48
C ALA A 51 4.12 11.65 8.65
N ASP A 52 3.44 12.80 8.61
CA ASP A 52 2.64 13.31 9.73
C ASP A 52 1.42 12.40 10.02
N TRP A 53 0.93 11.68 9.00
CA TRP A 53 -0.26 10.83 9.12
C TRP A 53 0.08 9.35 9.24
N ASP A 54 1.37 9.01 9.42
CA ASP A 54 1.85 7.63 9.56
C ASP A 54 1.36 6.68 8.45
N VAL A 55 1.26 7.19 7.22
CA VAL A 55 0.58 6.49 6.11
C VAL A 55 1.21 5.12 5.87
N ALA A 56 2.55 5.05 5.85
CA ALA A 56 3.29 3.80 5.64
C ALA A 56 2.99 2.75 6.73
N ARG A 57 2.98 3.16 8.01
CA ARG A 57 2.71 2.27 9.15
C ARG A 57 1.28 1.73 9.10
N ARG A 58 0.31 2.58 8.75
CA ARG A 58 -1.12 2.23 8.65
C ARG A 58 -1.40 1.33 7.46
N LEU A 59 -0.77 1.57 6.31
CA LEU A 59 -0.83 0.66 5.15
C LEU A 59 -0.17 -0.69 5.46
N ALA A 60 0.97 -0.72 6.16
CA ALA A 60 1.61 -1.96 6.58
C ALA A 60 0.70 -2.78 7.51
N ARG A 61 0.01 -2.12 8.44
CA ARG A 61 -1.01 -2.75 9.29
C ARG A 61 -2.16 -3.31 8.46
N ALA A 62 -2.74 -2.51 7.56
CA ALA A 62 -3.82 -2.94 6.69
C ALA A 62 -3.45 -4.16 5.84
N ARG A 63 -2.25 -4.13 5.23
CA ARG A 63 -1.69 -5.28 4.50
C ARG A 63 -1.60 -6.50 5.41
N GLY A 64 -1.05 -6.35 6.61
CA GLY A 64 -0.91 -7.46 7.57
C GLY A 64 -2.24 -8.11 7.94
N VAL A 65 -3.26 -7.29 8.23
CA VAL A 65 -4.62 -7.75 8.55
C VAL A 65 -5.21 -8.59 7.41
N ILE A 66 -5.09 -8.11 6.17
CA ILE A 66 -5.60 -8.81 4.98
C ILE A 66 -4.78 -10.08 4.72
N SER A 67 -3.45 -10.02 4.80
CA SER A 67 -2.57 -11.18 4.60
C SER A 67 -2.89 -12.31 5.59
N VAL A 68 -3.09 -12.00 6.87
CA VAL A 68 -3.45 -13.01 7.88
C VAL A 68 -4.79 -13.69 7.54
N ALA A 69 -5.75 -12.95 7.02
CA ALA A 69 -7.03 -13.52 6.61
C ALA A 69 -6.91 -14.36 5.34
N LEU A 70 -6.05 -13.96 4.40
CA LEU A 70 -5.74 -14.74 3.20
C LEU A 70 -5.01 -16.04 3.55
N ASP A 71 -4.04 -16.00 4.48
CA ASP A 71 -3.26 -17.18 4.87
C ASP A 71 -4.11 -18.32 5.42
N GLN A 72 -5.27 -18.00 6.00
CA GLN A 72 -6.23 -18.99 6.52
C GLN A 72 -6.99 -19.70 5.41
N GLU A 73 -7.21 -19.03 4.28
CA GLU A 73 -8.00 -19.56 3.18
C GLU A 73 -7.11 -20.18 2.10
N LEU A 74 -5.87 -19.70 1.93
CA LEU A 74 -4.98 -20.08 0.84
C LEU A 74 -4.11 -21.31 1.15
N SER A 75 -3.85 -22.14 0.13
CA SER A 75 -2.81 -23.17 0.18
C SER A 75 -1.40 -22.57 0.21
N VAL A 76 -0.38 -23.40 0.44
CA VAL A 76 1.03 -22.96 0.39
C VAL A 76 1.38 -22.45 -1.00
N GLU A 77 0.97 -23.19 -2.04
CA GLU A 77 1.23 -22.83 -3.44
C GLU A 77 0.54 -21.51 -3.81
N GLU A 78 -0.69 -21.31 -3.35
CA GLU A 78 -1.45 -20.08 -3.55
C GLU A 78 -0.78 -18.85 -2.93
N ARG A 79 -0.24 -18.99 -1.71
CA ARG A 79 0.50 -17.89 -1.06
C ARG A 79 1.77 -17.54 -1.82
N LEU A 80 2.54 -18.54 -2.24
CA LEU A 80 3.77 -18.32 -3.00
C LEU A 80 3.47 -17.61 -4.34
N GLU A 81 2.39 -17.99 -5.03
CA GLU A 81 1.97 -17.31 -6.26
C GLU A 81 1.58 -15.84 -6.00
N ILE A 82 0.90 -15.54 -4.91
CA ILE A 82 0.54 -14.16 -4.54
C ILE A 82 1.78 -13.34 -4.14
N ASP A 83 2.72 -13.93 -3.41
CA ASP A 83 3.97 -13.27 -3.05
C ASP A 83 4.78 -12.93 -4.31
N ASP A 84 4.92 -13.87 -5.26
CA ASP A 84 5.57 -13.65 -6.55
C ASP A 84 4.89 -12.53 -7.37
N LEU A 85 3.55 -12.45 -7.35
CA LEU A 85 2.81 -11.36 -7.99
C LEU A 85 3.04 -10.02 -7.29
N GLY A 86 3.21 -10.02 -5.97
CA GLY A 86 3.56 -8.85 -5.19
C GLY A 86 4.95 -8.32 -5.53
N GLU A 87 5.93 -9.21 -5.70
CA GLU A 87 7.30 -8.88 -6.11
C GLU A 87 7.39 -8.35 -7.55
N GLN A 88 6.45 -8.74 -8.42
CA GLN A 88 6.31 -8.19 -9.77
C GLN A 88 5.68 -6.79 -9.81
N GLY A 89 5.34 -6.22 -8.64
CA GLY A 89 4.83 -4.86 -8.52
C GLY A 89 5.78 -3.82 -9.11
N ARG A 90 5.23 -2.71 -9.63
CA ARG A 90 6.05 -1.55 -10.00
C ARG A 90 6.38 -0.76 -8.75
N PHE A 91 7.58 -0.90 -8.23
CA PHE A 91 8.06 -0.08 -7.12
C PHE A 91 8.61 1.24 -7.65
N TYR A 92 8.23 2.33 -6.99
CA TYR A 92 8.65 3.68 -7.39
C TYR A 92 10.18 3.82 -7.32
N THR A 93 10.82 3.18 -6.33
CA THR A 93 12.28 3.17 -6.11
C THR A 93 13.08 2.66 -7.30
N ASP A 94 12.51 1.80 -8.13
CA ASP A 94 13.22 1.18 -9.24
C ASP A 94 13.28 2.11 -10.47
N ASN A 95 12.51 3.20 -10.46
CA ASN A 95 12.41 4.16 -11.56
C ASN A 95 12.92 5.56 -11.20
N VAL A 96 13.08 5.88 -9.91
CA VAL A 96 13.85 7.06 -9.48
C VAL A 96 15.30 6.64 -9.36
N GLY A 97 16.14 7.10 -10.30
CA GLY A 97 17.58 6.85 -10.30
C GLY A 97 18.25 7.37 -9.03
N TYR A 98 18.19 6.60 -7.95
CA TYR A 98 19.07 6.78 -6.80
C TYR A 98 20.49 6.49 -7.29
N PRO A 99 21.46 7.40 -7.07
CA PRO A 99 22.84 7.08 -7.34
C PRO A 99 23.22 5.87 -6.50
N SER A 100 23.78 4.85 -7.16
CA SER A 100 24.33 3.70 -6.45
C SER A 100 25.33 4.20 -5.42
N PRO A 101 25.36 3.65 -4.18
CA PRO A 101 26.33 4.06 -3.16
C PRO A 101 27.80 3.87 -3.58
N ASP A 102 28.06 3.19 -4.70
CA ASP A 102 29.39 3.03 -5.32
C ASP A 102 29.86 4.22 -6.16
N GLU A 103 29.05 5.26 -6.42
CA GLU A 103 29.43 6.42 -7.25
C GLU A 103 29.98 7.62 -6.45
N SER A 104 30.38 7.43 -5.20
CA SER A 104 31.16 8.40 -4.43
C SER A 104 32.60 7.90 -4.27
N SER A 105 33.45 8.18 -5.26
CA SER A 105 34.91 8.10 -5.15
C SER A 105 35.55 9.36 -5.72
#